data_AF-A0A5J4K6G1-F1
#
_entry.id   AF-A0A5J4K6G1-F1
#
_cell.length_a   1.000
_cell.length_b   1.000
_cell.length_c   1.000
_cell.angle_alpha   90.00
_cell.angle_beta   90.00
_cell.angle_gamma   90.00
#
_symmetry.space_group_name_H-M   'P 1'
#
loop_
_entity.id
_entity.type
_entity.pdbx_description
1 polymer ?
#
loop_
_entity_poly.entity_id
_entity_poly.type
_entity_poly.pdbx_seq_one_letter_code
_entity_poly.pdbx_strand_id
1 'polypeptide(L)' 'MKNSSSPTVFILAIVVAIVALIAGIYYLIPGIPHLLASPPTAVHVKHAVLFFAIAIICVIGALVTRPRAA' A
#
# COMPACT_ATOMS: atom_id res chain seq x y z
N MET A 1 -18.71 -17.99 -10.76
CA MET A 1 -17.33 -17.64 -10.34
C MET A 1 -17.07 -18.26 -8.99
N LYS A 2 -16.15 -19.22 -8.87
CA LYS A 2 -15.86 -19.91 -7.60
C LYS A 2 -15.06 -18.95 -6.72
N ASN A 3 -15.73 -18.29 -5.77
CA ASN A 3 -15.11 -17.37 -4.84
C ASN A 3 -14.39 -18.19 -3.75
N SER A 4 -13.24 -18.77 -4.08
CA SER A 4 -12.30 -19.24 -3.06
C SER A 4 -11.68 -17.99 -2.45
N SER A 5 -12.32 -17.42 -1.43
CA SER A 5 -11.74 -16.40 -0.57
C SER A 5 -10.51 -17.01 0.11
N SER A 6 -9.40 -17.08 -0.62
CA SER A 6 -8.21 -17.76 -0.14
C SER A 6 -7.58 -16.85 0.91
N PRO A 7 -7.23 -17.38 2.09
CA PRO A 7 -6.53 -16.62 3.12
C PRO A 7 -5.25 -15.96 2.57
N THR A 8 -4.69 -16.51 1.50
CA THR A 8 -3.61 -15.93 0.71
C THR A 8 -3.92 -14.52 0.20
N VAL A 9 -5.09 -14.26 -0.40
CA VAL A 9 -5.42 -12.92 -0.95
C VAL A 9 -5.55 -11.90 0.18
N PHE A 10 -6.15 -12.30 1.30
CA PHE A 10 -6.24 -11.47 2.50
C PHE A 10 -4.85 -11.08 3.03
N ILE A 11 -3.96 -12.07 3.21
CA ILE A 11 -2.60 -11.84 3.71
C ILE A 11 -1.81 -10.96 2.74
N LEU A 12 -1.84 -11.26 1.44
CA LEU A 12 -1.14 -10.47 0.43
C LEU A 12 -1.64 -9.02 0.39
N ALA A 13 -2.96 -8.81 0.47
CA ALA A 13 -3.54 -7.48 0.51
C ALA A 13 -3.04 -6.68 1.72
N ILE A 14 -2.95 -7.30 2.90
CA ILE A 14 -2.38 -6.65 4.09
C ILE A 14 -0.90 -6.31 3.90
N VAL A 15 -0.10 -7.26 3.42
CA VAL A 15 1.35 -7.04 3.22
C VAL A 15 1.58 -5.89 2.25
N VAL A 16 0.88 -5.89 1.12
CA VAL A 16 0.98 -4.81 0.12
C VAL A 16 0.50 -3.48 0.70
N ALA A 17 -0.57 -3.47 1.51
CA ALA A 17 -1.04 -2.26 2.17
C ALA A 17 0.03 -1.64 3.09
N ILE A 18 0.71 -2.47 3.88
CA ILE A 18 1.77 -2.02 4.79
C ILE A 18 2.95 -1.44 4.00
N VAL A 19 3.42 -2.16 2.97
CA VAL A 19 4.54 -1.69 2.14
C VAL A 19 4.19 -0.39 1.44
N ALA A 20 2.99 -0.28 0.88
CA ALA A 20 2.50 0.95 0.25
C ALA A 20 2.40 2.10 1.26
N LEU A 21 1.93 1.83 2.48
CA LEU A 21 1.86 2.85 3.53
C LEU A 21 3.27 3.37 3.89
N ILE A 22 4.25 2.47 4.07
CA ILE A 22 5.65 2.82 4.34
C ILE A 22 6.23 3.63 3.18
N ALA A 23 5.99 3.21 1.93
CA ALA A 23 6.44 3.95 0.75
C ALA A 23 5.83 5.35 0.69
N GLY A 24 4.54 5.50 1.01
CA GLY A 24 3.87 6.80 1.05
C GLY A 24 4.49 7.75 2.09
N ILE A 25 4.81 7.24 3.28
CA ILE A 25 5.52 8.00 4.32
C ILE A 25 6.94 8.35 3.85
N TYR A 26 7.65 7.40 3.24
CA TYR A 26 9.01 7.60 2.72
C TYR A 26 9.08 8.81 1.78
N TYR A 27 8.16 8.96 0.81
CA TYR A 27 8.13 10.10 -0.12
C TYR A 27 7.73 11.45 0.49
N LEU A 28 7.34 11.48 1.77
CA LEU A 28 7.03 12.70 2.52
C LEU A 28 8.19 13.21 3.37
N ILE A 29 9.28 12.44 3.51
CA ILE A 29 10.41 12.81 4.36
C ILE A 29 11.38 13.68 3.53
N PRO A 30 11.53 14.98 3.83
CA PRO A 30 12.53 15.80 3.13
C PRO A 30 13.96 15.39 3.52
N GLY A 31 14.90 15.56 2.59
CA GLY A 31 16.33 15.42 2.88
C GLY A 31 16.89 14.00 2.81
N ILE A 32 16.07 12.99 2.52
CA ILE A 32 16.53 11.63 2.19
C ILE A 32 16.43 11.38 0.68
N PRO A 33 17.30 10.56 0.07
CA PRO A 33 17.18 10.18 -1.33
C PRO A 33 15.94 9.31 -1.57
N HIS A 34 15.08 9.77 -2.47
CA HIS A 34 13.88 9.09 -2.96
C HIS A 34 14.20 8.28 -4.22
N LEU A 35 13.83 7.00 -4.23
CA LEU A 35 13.89 6.17 -5.43
C LEU A 35 12.90 6.69 -6.48
N LEU A 36 13.24 6.55 -7.75
CA LEU A 36 12.36 6.88 -8.88
C LEU A 36 11.77 8.31 -8.84
N ALA A 37 12.47 9.27 -8.23
CA ALA A 37 11.99 10.63 -8.10
C ALA A 37 13.11 11.66 -8.34
N SER A 38 12.74 12.78 -8.97
CA SER A 38 13.64 13.87 -9.34
C SER A 38 12.98 15.22 -9.03
N PRO A 39 13.67 16.16 -8.33
CA PRO A 39 14.97 15.98 -7.68
C PRO A 39 14.87 15.02 -6.47
N PRO A 40 15.87 14.15 -6.24
CA PRO A 40 15.71 12.97 -5.39
C PRO A 40 15.54 13.27 -3.90
N THR A 41 15.89 14.45 -3.40
CA THR A 41 15.79 14.78 -1.96
C THR A 41 14.57 15.63 -1.60
N ALA A 42 13.76 16.00 -2.60
CA ALA A 42 12.55 16.78 -2.38
C ALA A 42 11.39 15.90 -1.91
N VAL A 43 10.39 16.52 -1.28
CA VAL A 43 9.13 15.85 -0.97
C VAL A 43 8.36 15.59 -2.25
N HIS A 44 7.84 14.37 -2.40
CA HIS A 44 7.11 13.94 -3.60
C HIS A 44 5.66 13.58 -3.29
N VAL A 45 4.85 14.62 -3.07
CA VAL A 45 3.43 14.49 -2.69
C VAL A 45 2.64 13.60 -3.66
N LYS A 46 2.90 13.68 -4.97
CA LYS A 46 2.20 12.85 -5.96
C LYS A 46 2.46 11.35 -5.76
N HIS A 47 3.71 10.97 -5.45
CA HIS A 47 4.06 9.59 -5.14
C HIS A 47 3.45 9.16 -3.81
N ALA A 48 3.54 10.01 -2.78
CA ALA A 48 2.93 9.74 -1.48
C ALA A 48 1.42 9.48 -1.58
N VAL A 49 0.69 10.35 -2.30
CA VAL A 49 -0.76 10.20 -2.54
C VAL A 49 -1.07 8.92 -3.31
N LEU A 50 -0.29 8.58 -4.33
CA LEU A 50 -0.46 7.33 -5.08
C LEU A 50 -0.30 6.11 -4.18
N PHE A 51 0.76 6.07 -3.38
CA PHE A 51 1.02 4.95 -2.46
C PHE A 51 -0.02 4.85 -1.35
N PHE A 52 -0.51 5.97 -0.82
CA PHE A 52 -1.63 5.95 0.13
C PHE A 52 -2.94 5.49 -0.51
N ALA A 53 -3.22 5.88 -1.75
CA ALA A 53 -4.39 5.39 -2.47
C ALA A 53 -4.33 3.86 -2.67
N ILE A 54 -3.16 3.33 -3.06
CA ILE A 54 -2.92 1.89 -3.17
C ILE A 54 -3.12 1.20 -1.81
N ALA A 55 -2.56 1.76 -0.74
CA ALA A 55 -2.70 1.21 0.60
C ALA A 55 -4.19 1.12 1.01
N ILE A 56 -4.99 2.16 0.75
CA ILE A 56 -6.44 2.17 1.01
C ILE A 56 -7.15 1.08 0.21
N ILE A 57 -6.86 0.95 -1.09
CA ILE A 57 -7.46 -0.08 -1.95
C ILE A 57 -7.12 -1.48 -1.43
N CYS A 58 -5.87 -1.71 -1.02
CA CYS A 58 -5.44 -2.98 -0.46
C CYS A 58 -6.11 -3.27 0.89
N VAL A 59 -6.31 -2.26 1.75
CA VAL A 59 -7.07 -2.42 3.00
C VAL A 59 -8.52 -2.80 2.70
N ILE A 60 -9.18 -2.14 1.73
CA ILE A 60 -10.54 -2.51 1.31
C ILE A 60 -10.55 -3.95 0.78
N GLY A 61 -9.58 -4.31 -0.07
CA GLY A 61 -9.38 -5.67 -0.58
C GLY A 61 -9.23 -6.71 0.54
N ALA A 62 -8.45 -6.41 1.57
CA ALA A 62 -8.30 -7.26 2.75
C ALA A 62 -9.63 -7.38 3.52
N LEU A 63 -10.37 -6.28 3.73
CA LEU A 63 -11.65 -6.33 4.43
C LEU A 63 -12.69 -7.20 3.72
N VAL A 64 -12.75 -7.16 2.38
CA VAL A 64 -13.71 -7.98 1.60
C VAL A 64 -13.27 -9.43 1.44
N THR A 65 -11.98 -9.72 1.55
CA THR A 65 -11.42 -11.09 1.47
C THR A 65 -11.12 -11.71 2.82
N ARG A 66 -11.42 -11.00 3.91
CA ARG A 66 -11.20 -11.45 5.29
C ARG A 66 -11.85 -12.82 5.50
N PRO A 67 -11.11 -13.83 5.97
CA PRO A 67 -11.69 -15.11 6.36
C PRO A 67 -12.75 -14.88 7.43
N ARG A 68 -13.97 -15.38 7.21
CA ARG A 68 -15.03 -15.29 8.21
C ARG A 68 -14.70 -16.31 9.32
N ALA A 69 -14.61 -15.83 10.56
CA ALA A 69 -14.49 -16.71 11.71
C ALA A 69 -15.73 -17.64 11.75
N ALA A 70 -15.50 -18.93 11.98
CA ALA A 70 -16.54 -19.93 12.18
C ALA A 70 -17.19 -19.77 13.55
#